data_AF-A0A927Z0Y3-F1
#
_entry.id   AF-A0A927Z0Y3-F1
#
_cell.length_a   1.000
_cell.length_b   1.000
_cell.length_c   1.000
_cell.angle_alpha   90.00
_cell.angle_beta   90.00
_cell.angle_gamma   90.00
#
_symmetry.space_group_name_H-M   'P 1'
#
loop_
_entity.id
_entity.type
_entity.pdbx_description
1 polymer ?
#
loop_
_entity_poly.entity_id
_entity_poly.type
_entity_poly.pdbx_seq_one_letter_code
_entity_poly.pdbx_strand_id
1 'polypeptide(L)'
;MAKNNKSIVSRIGSGIKEAIRKFLVSLKKNPQVIPLLAHTVAFLIFSMNLTDISDTTAKIYGKHMGLCAFVVMLFSILAYVCLFSAFPKRQKPNYLMLAIIAALYVAIIVADVHYSGRITAALTRAESPIEITDVTAYIPIAQKVISTHIIAVIVSAVLIALEPVYAKLLKKINTSVEIEYTANIDSIDISDEE
;
A
#
# COMPACT_ATOMS: atom_id res chain seq x y z
N MET A 1 14.11 -43.88 7.52
CA MET A 1 12.83 -43.20 7.25
C MET A 1 12.94 -41.66 7.23
N ALA A 2 14.04 -41.08 6.71
CA ALA A 2 14.31 -39.61 6.81
C ALA A 2 14.49 -38.88 5.46
N LYS A 3 14.34 -39.57 4.32
CA LYS A 3 14.56 -38.99 2.97
C LYS A 3 13.38 -38.16 2.44
N ASN A 4 12.19 -38.28 3.03
CA ASN A 4 10.96 -37.70 2.47
C ASN A 4 10.73 -36.23 2.87
N ASN A 5 11.41 -35.73 3.90
CA ASN A 5 11.18 -34.35 4.39
C ASN A 5 12.00 -33.30 3.59
N LYS A 6 13.14 -33.69 3.01
CA LYS A 6 13.97 -32.80 2.17
C LYS A 6 13.31 -32.43 0.83
N SER A 7 12.48 -33.30 0.26
CA SER A 7 11.81 -33.07 -1.04
C SER A 7 10.61 -32.12 -0.94
N ILE A 8 9.92 -32.10 0.21
CA ILE A 8 8.80 -31.19 0.45
C ILE A 8 9.32 -29.76 0.67
N VAL A 9 10.37 -29.59 1.46
CA VAL A 9 11.01 -28.29 1.71
C VAL A 9 11.61 -27.70 0.43
N SER A 10 12.23 -28.51 -0.44
CA SER A 10 12.76 -28.03 -1.72
C SER A 10 11.67 -27.63 -2.72
N ARG A 11 10.52 -28.34 -2.72
CA ARG A 11 9.33 -27.99 -3.54
C ARG A 11 8.61 -26.74 -3.04
N ILE A 12 8.53 -26.53 -1.72
CA ILE A 12 7.99 -25.28 -1.13
C ILE A 12 8.92 -24.10 -1.46
N GLY A 13 10.23 -24.30 -1.33
CA GLY A 13 11.23 -23.29 -1.68
C GLY A 13 11.22 -22.94 -3.17
N SER A 14 11.03 -23.91 -4.07
CA SER A 14 10.88 -23.64 -5.51
C SER A 14 9.55 -22.95 -5.83
N GLY A 15 8.46 -23.32 -5.16
CA GLY A 15 7.14 -22.68 -5.31
C GLY A 15 7.13 -21.21 -4.88
N ILE A 16 7.76 -20.89 -3.75
CA ILE A 16 7.90 -19.49 -3.27
C ILE A 16 8.79 -18.69 -4.23
N LYS A 17 9.91 -19.25 -4.72
CA LYS A 17 10.77 -18.61 -5.72
C LYS A 17 10.00 -18.32 -7.02
N GLU A 18 9.15 -19.26 -7.46
CA GLU A 18 8.28 -19.07 -8.63
C GLU A 18 7.23 -17.98 -8.39
N ALA A 19 6.62 -17.93 -7.20
CA ALA A 19 5.66 -16.89 -6.82
C ALA A 19 6.29 -15.49 -6.80
N ILE A 20 7.49 -15.35 -6.21
CA ILE A 20 8.25 -14.09 -6.19
C ILE A 20 8.63 -13.68 -7.62
N ARG A 21 9.05 -14.63 -8.46
CA ARG A 21 9.34 -14.35 -9.87
C ARG A 21 8.10 -13.85 -10.61
N LYS A 22 6.96 -14.55 -10.46
CA LYS A 22 5.68 -14.14 -11.07
C LYS A 22 5.24 -12.77 -10.57
N PHE A 23 5.43 -12.48 -9.29
CA PHE A 23 5.19 -11.17 -8.71
C PHE A 23 6.08 -10.10 -9.34
N LEU A 24 7.40 -10.33 -9.42
CA LEU A 24 8.35 -9.42 -10.08
C LEU A 24 8.03 -9.20 -11.56
N VAL A 25 7.64 -10.25 -12.29
CA VAL A 25 7.22 -10.16 -13.69
C VAL A 25 5.92 -9.36 -13.82
N SER A 26 4.96 -9.56 -12.91
CA SER A 26 3.72 -8.77 -12.86
C SER A 26 4.01 -7.30 -12.57
N LEU A 27 4.90 -7.02 -11.62
CA LEU A 27 5.34 -5.67 -11.25
C LEU A 27 6.06 -4.96 -12.38
N LYS A 28 6.88 -5.70 -13.14
CA LYS A 28 7.55 -5.21 -14.37
C LYS A 28 6.54 -4.86 -15.47
N LYS A 29 5.45 -5.62 -15.58
CA LYS A 29 4.40 -5.38 -16.57
C LYS A 29 3.51 -4.19 -16.20
N ASN A 30 3.22 -3.97 -14.91
CA ASN A 30 2.35 -2.91 -14.41
C ASN A 30 2.98 -2.18 -13.19
N PRO A 31 3.90 -1.21 -13.39
CA PRO A 31 4.56 -0.47 -12.31
C PRO A 31 3.60 0.30 -11.39
N GLN A 32 2.42 0.68 -11.90
CA GLN A 32 1.33 1.34 -11.17
C GLN A 32 0.74 0.52 -10.00
N VAL A 33 0.98 -0.79 -9.93
CA VAL A 33 0.48 -1.64 -8.83
C VAL A 33 1.17 -1.29 -7.50
N ILE A 34 2.39 -0.76 -7.55
CA ILE A 34 3.16 -0.38 -6.34
C ILE A 34 2.45 0.74 -5.56
N PRO A 35 2.19 1.93 -6.15
CA PRO A 35 1.50 3.01 -5.44
C PRO A 35 0.08 2.62 -5.05
N LEU A 36 -0.61 1.80 -5.86
CA LEU A 36 -1.94 1.28 -5.52
C LEU A 36 -1.91 0.44 -4.24
N LEU A 37 -0.95 -0.50 -4.14
CA LEU A 37 -0.81 -1.37 -2.99
C LEU A 37 -0.39 -0.58 -1.74
N ALA A 38 0.51 0.39 -1.89
CA ALA A 38 0.90 1.29 -0.80
C ALA A 38 -0.30 2.08 -0.25
N HIS A 39 -1.12 2.68 -1.13
CA HIS A 39 -2.33 3.40 -0.73
C HIS A 39 -3.37 2.47 -0.11
N THR A 40 -3.51 1.24 -0.63
CA THR A 40 -4.40 0.23 -0.05
C THR A 40 -3.98 -0.14 1.37
N VAL A 41 -2.69 -0.33 1.61
CA VAL A 41 -2.17 -0.62 2.95
C VAL A 41 -2.38 0.57 3.88
N ALA A 42 -2.15 1.80 3.41
CA ALA A 42 -2.45 3.02 4.17
C ALA A 42 -3.93 3.05 4.60
N PHE A 43 -4.83 2.85 3.64
CA PHE A 43 -6.26 2.81 3.87
C PHE A 43 -6.66 1.70 4.85
N LEU A 44 -6.09 0.50 4.74
CA LEU A 44 -6.39 -0.60 5.65
C LEU A 44 -5.92 -0.31 7.08
N ILE A 45 -4.73 0.28 7.26
CA ILE A 45 -4.24 0.69 8.58
C ILE A 45 -5.23 1.66 9.23
N PHE A 46 -5.72 2.63 8.47
CA PHE A 46 -6.71 3.57 8.97
C PHE A 46 -8.06 2.90 9.26
N SER A 47 -8.57 2.10 8.31
CA SER A 47 -9.88 1.45 8.40
C SER A 47 -9.97 0.43 9.53
N MET A 48 -8.89 -0.31 9.82
CA MET A 48 -8.87 -1.30 10.89
C MET A 48 -8.86 -0.67 12.29
N ASN A 49 -8.45 0.59 12.40
CA ASN A 49 -8.36 1.33 13.67
C ASN A 49 -9.44 2.42 13.78
N LEU A 50 -10.52 2.30 12.99
CA LEU A 50 -11.64 3.25 13.03
C LEU A 50 -12.33 3.30 14.40
N THR A 51 -12.36 2.18 15.14
CA THR A 51 -12.93 2.14 16.49
C THR A 51 -12.18 3.06 17.43
N ASP A 52 -10.84 2.97 17.49
CA ASP A 52 -10.02 3.82 18.35
C ASP A 52 -10.14 5.31 17.97
N ILE A 53 -10.24 5.60 16.68
CA ILE A 53 -10.46 6.95 16.16
C ILE A 53 -11.86 7.47 16.56
N SER A 54 -12.88 6.63 16.44
CA SER A 54 -14.26 6.97 16.80
C SER A 54 -14.39 7.24 18.30
N ASP A 55 -13.82 6.38 19.15
CA ASP A 55 -13.84 6.54 20.61
C ASP A 55 -13.06 7.80 21.03
N THR A 56 -11.92 8.07 20.38
CA THR A 56 -11.17 9.32 20.54
C THR A 56 -12.02 10.54 20.18
N THR A 57 -12.75 10.49 19.06
CA THR A 57 -13.64 11.57 18.63
C THR A 57 -14.76 11.79 19.65
N ALA A 58 -15.39 10.72 20.12
CA ALA A 58 -16.48 10.77 21.09
C ALA A 58 -16.02 11.36 22.42
N LYS A 59 -14.81 10.99 22.88
CA LYS A 59 -14.25 11.46 24.15
C LYS A 59 -13.81 12.92 24.12
N ILE A 60 -13.11 13.33 23.05
CA ILE A 60 -12.56 14.68 22.93
C ILE A 60 -13.65 15.70 22.56
N TYR A 61 -14.68 15.24 21.84
CA TYR A 61 -15.77 16.06 21.30
C TYR A 61 -15.24 17.32 20.58
N GLY A 62 -14.15 17.14 19.81
CA GLY A 62 -13.51 18.24 19.10
C GLY A 62 -14.34 18.71 17.92
N LYS A 63 -14.48 20.04 17.78
CA LYS A 63 -15.15 20.66 16.64
C LYS A 63 -14.60 20.10 15.31
N HIS A 64 -15.48 19.55 14.49
CA HIS A 64 -15.19 18.96 13.18
C HIS A 64 -14.32 17.68 13.17
N MET A 65 -14.02 17.04 14.31
CA MET A 65 -13.22 15.80 14.32
C MET A 65 -13.87 14.66 13.53
N GLY A 66 -15.18 14.45 13.72
CA GLY A 66 -15.93 13.44 12.94
C GLY A 66 -15.95 13.74 11.44
N LEU A 67 -16.00 15.01 11.06
CA LEU A 67 -15.93 15.42 9.65
C LEU A 67 -14.54 15.13 9.05
N CYS A 68 -13.46 15.37 9.80
CA CYS A 68 -12.11 15.02 9.35
C CYS A 68 -11.97 13.52 9.09
N ALA A 69 -12.43 12.66 10.01
CA ALA A 69 -12.39 11.21 9.82
C ALA A 69 -13.23 10.76 8.62
N PHE A 70 -14.40 11.37 8.42
CA PHE A 70 -15.24 11.12 7.25
C PHE A 70 -14.56 11.52 5.93
N VAL A 71 -13.96 12.72 5.88
CA VAL A 71 -13.24 13.22 4.70
C VAL A 71 -12.06 12.32 4.36
N VAL A 72 -11.28 11.88 5.35
CA VAL A 72 -10.15 10.96 5.15
C VAL A 72 -10.62 9.64 4.53
N MET A 73 -11.69 9.04 5.06
CA MET A 73 -12.26 7.80 4.50
C MET A 73 -12.75 8.00 3.07
N LEU A 74 -13.57 9.04 2.84
CA LEU A 74 -14.17 9.30 1.54
C LEU A 74 -13.11 9.55 0.48
N PHE A 75 -12.14 10.42 0.77
CA PHE A 75 -11.09 10.76 -0.17
C PHE A 75 -10.09 9.62 -0.35
N SER A 76 -9.88 8.75 0.64
CA SER A 76 -9.05 7.55 0.46
C SER A 76 -9.67 6.58 -0.54
N ILE A 77 -10.98 6.35 -0.47
CA ILE A 77 -11.70 5.52 -1.45
C ILE A 77 -11.70 6.19 -2.83
N LEU A 78 -11.94 7.50 -2.88
CA LEU A 78 -11.97 8.24 -4.13
C LEU A 78 -10.59 8.26 -4.81
N ALA A 79 -9.51 8.43 -4.04
CA ALA A 79 -8.15 8.38 -4.53
C ALA A 79 -7.80 6.99 -5.07
N TYR A 80 -8.31 5.91 -4.45
CA TYR A 80 -8.18 4.56 -4.97
C TYR A 80 -8.86 4.39 -6.34
N VAL A 81 -10.08 4.88 -6.52
CA VAL A 81 -10.80 4.86 -7.80
C VAL A 81 -10.09 5.72 -8.85
N CYS A 82 -9.60 6.89 -8.46
CA CYS A 82 -8.84 7.77 -9.35
C CYS A 82 -7.52 7.12 -9.77
N LEU A 83 -6.83 6.39 -8.90
CA LEU A 83 -5.60 5.66 -9.23
C LEU A 83 -5.81 4.60 -10.32
N PHE A 84 -6.91 3.84 -10.26
CA PHE A 84 -7.27 2.92 -11.35
C PHE A 84 -7.54 3.64 -12.67
N SER A 85 -8.15 4.83 -12.58
CA SER A 85 -8.55 5.61 -13.74
C SER A 85 -7.40 6.43 -14.34
N ALA A 86 -6.39 6.78 -13.54
CA ALA A 86 -5.22 7.54 -13.97
C ALA A 86 -4.30 6.74 -14.90
N PHE A 87 -4.28 5.40 -14.74
CA PHE A 87 -3.45 4.49 -15.52
C PHE A 87 -4.27 3.43 -16.26
N PRO A 88 -5.01 3.83 -17.31
CA PRO A 88 -5.77 2.89 -18.14
C PRO A 88 -4.83 1.91 -18.85
N LYS A 89 -5.22 0.63 -18.86
CA LYS A 89 -4.42 -0.44 -19.50
C LYS A 89 -4.14 -0.05 -20.96
N ARG A 90 -2.85 0.05 -21.31
CA ARG A 90 -2.34 0.28 -22.67
C ARG A 90 -2.49 1.71 -23.22
N GLN A 91 -2.79 2.71 -22.38
CA GLN A 91 -2.87 4.11 -22.78
C GLN A 91 -1.90 4.99 -21.98
N LYS A 92 -1.67 6.23 -22.45
CA LYS A 92 -0.86 7.21 -21.73
C LYS A 92 -1.59 7.64 -20.44
N PRO A 93 -0.87 7.98 -19.36
CA PRO A 93 -1.48 8.41 -18.12
C PRO A 93 -2.37 9.63 -18.33
N ASN A 94 -3.54 9.64 -17.70
CA ASN A 94 -4.41 10.81 -17.73
C ASN A 94 -3.92 11.84 -16.70
N TYR A 95 -3.25 12.89 -17.17
CA TYR A 95 -2.71 13.96 -16.33
C TYR A 95 -3.79 14.65 -15.48
N LEU A 96 -5.04 14.74 -15.96
CA LEU A 96 -6.14 15.29 -15.18
C LEU A 96 -6.45 14.43 -13.95
N MET A 97 -6.54 13.11 -14.13
CA MET A 97 -6.76 12.18 -13.02
C MET A 97 -5.59 12.18 -12.03
N LEU A 98 -4.36 12.34 -12.52
CA LEU A 98 -3.18 12.43 -11.67
C LEU A 98 -3.19 13.72 -10.82
N ALA A 99 -3.63 14.84 -11.40
CA ALA A 99 -3.85 16.09 -10.66
C ALA A 99 -4.95 15.95 -9.59
N ILE A 100 -6.05 15.23 -9.90
CA ILE A 100 -7.12 14.95 -8.94
C ILE A 100 -6.59 14.09 -7.78
N ILE A 101 -5.79 13.04 -8.04
CA ILE A 101 -5.19 12.23 -6.97
C ILE A 101 -4.30 13.07 -6.07
N ALA A 102 -3.47 13.94 -6.66
CA ALA A 102 -2.61 14.85 -5.89
C ALA A 102 -3.45 15.77 -4.98
N ALA A 103 -4.53 16.34 -5.50
CA ALA A 103 -5.44 17.18 -4.72
C ALA A 103 -6.11 16.38 -3.57
N LEU A 104 -6.54 15.14 -3.84
CA LEU A 104 -7.14 14.26 -2.82
C LEU A 104 -6.13 13.91 -1.72
N TYR A 105 -4.89 13.60 -2.05
CA TYR A 105 -3.83 13.33 -1.07
C TYR A 105 -3.52 14.54 -0.19
N VAL A 106 -3.46 15.74 -0.78
CA VAL A 106 -3.31 16.98 -0.01
C VAL A 106 -4.47 17.15 0.96
N ALA A 107 -5.70 16.94 0.51
CA ALA A 107 -6.88 17.08 1.35
C ALA A 107 -6.92 16.05 2.50
N ILE A 108 -6.51 14.80 2.23
CA ILE A 108 -6.36 13.75 3.26
C ILE A 108 -5.34 14.18 4.32
N ILE A 109 -4.14 14.60 3.88
CA ILE A 109 -3.05 15.01 4.79
C ILE A 109 -3.50 16.20 5.65
N VAL A 110 -4.16 17.20 5.07
CA VAL A 110 -4.67 18.36 5.80
C VAL A 110 -5.71 17.93 6.85
N ALA A 111 -6.62 17.03 6.49
CA ALA A 111 -7.63 16.52 7.42
C ALA A 111 -6.99 15.74 8.59
N ASP A 112 -6.02 14.86 8.31
CA ASP A 112 -5.30 14.10 9.34
C ASP A 112 -4.47 15.00 10.25
N VAL A 113 -3.77 16.00 9.70
CA VAL A 113 -3.00 16.97 10.49
C VAL A 113 -3.92 17.79 11.38
N HIS A 114 -5.05 18.27 10.85
CA HIS A 114 -6.03 18.99 11.66
C HIS A 114 -6.59 18.09 12.78
N TYR A 115 -6.90 16.82 12.48
CA TYR A 115 -7.37 15.87 13.49
C TYR A 115 -6.32 15.63 14.58
N SER A 116 -5.06 15.36 14.21
CA SER A 116 -3.96 15.16 15.16
C SER A 116 -3.69 16.38 16.05
N GLY A 117 -3.79 17.58 15.46
CA GLY A 117 -3.71 18.84 16.20
C GLY A 117 -4.81 18.98 17.25
N ARG A 118 -6.03 18.48 16.97
CA ARG A 118 -7.13 18.47 17.95
C ARG A 118 -6.90 17.48 19.08
N ILE A 119 -6.33 16.31 18.80
CA ILE A 119 -5.93 15.37 19.87
C ILE A 119 -4.90 16.05 20.78
N THR A 120 -3.85 16.62 20.17
CA THR A 120 -2.77 17.26 20.94
C THR A 120 -3.30 18.42 21.78
N ALA A 121 -4.14 19.29 21.19
CA ALA A 121 -4.80 20.37 21.91
C ALA A 121 -5.77 19.89 23.00
N ALA A 122 -6.31 18.67 22.93
CA ALA A 122 -7.14 18.12 24.00
C ALA A 122 -6.31 17.55 25.15
N LEU A 123 -5.15 16.98 24.84
CA LEU A 123 -4.21 16.45 25.84
C LEU A 123 -3.45 17.56 26.59
N THR A 124 -3.21 18.71 25.98
CA THR A 124 -2.41 19.80 26.57
C THR A 124 -3.22 20.97 27.11
N ARG A 125 -4.55 20.86 27.20
CA ARG A 125 -5.43 21.91 27.74
C ARG A 125 -5.08 22.23 29.20
N ALA A 126 -4.94 23.51 29.51
CA ALA A 126 -4.58 23.99 30.84
C ALA A 126 -5.70 23.81 31.89
N GLU A 127 -6.97 23.86 31.48
CA GLU A 127 -8.09 23.86 32.43
C GLU A 127 -8.52 22.46 32.89
N SER A 128 -8.39 21.44 32.03
CA SER A 128 -8.60 20.04 32.38
C SER A 128 -8.04 19.15 31.25
N PRO A 129 -6.77 18.73 31.32
CA PRO A 129 -6.21 17.83 30.32
C PRO A 129 -6.88 16.46 30.43
N ILE A 130 -7.09 15.79 29.29
CA ILE A 130 -7.53 14.39 29.30
C ILE A 130 -6.34 13.54 29.75
N GLU A 131 -6.40 13.02 30.97
CA GLU A 131 -5.38 12.11 31.48
C GLU A 131 -5.40 10.78 30.74
N ILE A 132 -4.22 10.31 30.33
CA ILE A 132 -4.06 9.00 29.68
C ILE A 132 -4.08 7.93 30.78
N THR A 133 -5.24 7.34 30.97
CA THR A 133 -5.49 6.15 31.80
C THR A 133 -5.71 4.91 30.91
N ASP A 134 -5.77 3.72 31.52
CA ASP A 134 -6.07 2.46 30.82
C ASP A 134 -7.40 2.51 30.04
N VAL A 135 -8.39 3.25 30.54
CA VAL A 135 -9.70 3.42 29.89
C VAL A 135 -9.61 4.33 28.65
N THR A 136 -8.58 5.16 28.54
CA THR A 136 -8.36 6.12 27.44
C THR A 136 -7.16 5.76 26.55
N ALA A 137 -6.65 4.53 26.65
CA ALA A 137 -5.49 4.07 25.88
C ALA A 137 -5.70 4.13 24.36
N TYR A 138 -6.95 4.21 23.88
CA TYR A 138 -7.28 4.42 22.47
C TYR A 138 -6.82 5.78 21.92
N ILE A 139 -6.67 6.82 22.76
CA ILE A 139 -6.26 8.17 22.31
C ILE A 139 -4.83 8.17 21.73
N PRO A 140 -3.80 7.69 22.45
CA PRO A 140 -2.44 7.60 21.88
C PRO A 140 -2.36 6.59 20.73
N ILE A 141 -3.18 5.54 20.71
CA ILE A 141 -3.26 4.60 19.59
C ILE A 141 -3.79 5.32 18.34
N ALA A 142 -4.90 6.03 18.44
CA ALA A 142 -5.48 6.80 17.35
C ALA A 142 -4.49 7.84 16.81
N GLN A 143 -3.76 8.54 17.68
CA GLN A 143 -2.74 9.50 17.26
C GLN A 143 -1.60 8.82 16.49
N LYS A 144 -1.14 7.65 16.94
CA LYS A 144 -0.12 6.86 16.24
C LYS A 144 -0.63 6.37 14.88
N VAL A 145 -1.87 5.90 14.81
CA VAL A 145 -2.52 5.44 13.58
C VAL A 145 -2.58 6.57 12.56
N ILE A 146 -3.04 7.76 12.97
CA ILE A 146 -3.13 8.94 12.10
C ILE A 146 -1.75 9.36 11.59
N SER A 147 -0.74 9.41 12.48
CA SER A 147 0.63 9.71 12.08
C SER A 147 1.18 8.68 11.07
N THR A 148 0.91 7.38 11.32
CA THR A 148 1.29 6.30 10.41
C THR A 148 0.57 6.41 9.07
N HIS A 149 -0.71 6.79 9.07
CA HIS A 149 -1.51 7.01 7.88
C HIS A 149 -0.95 8.16 7.04
N ILE A 150 -0.64 9.31 7.64
CA ILE A 150 0.00 10.46 6.96
C ILE A 150 1.28 10.01 6.26
N ILE A 151 2.17 9.30 6.97
CA ILE A 151 3.43 8.82 6.41
C ILE A 151 3.16 7.88 5.23
N ALA A 152 2.22 6.94 5.36
CA ALA A 152 1.89 5.99 4.30
C ALA A 152 1.28 6.67 3.06
N VAL A 153 0.45 7.69 3.24
CA VAL A 153 -0.10 8.52 2.14
C VAL A 153 1.03 9.30 1.44
N ILE A 154 1.96 9.89 2.20
CA ILE A 154 3.13 10.59 1.63
C ILE A 154 4.00 9.63 0.84
N VAL A 155 4.29 8.44 1.38
CA VAL A 155 5.04 7.40 0.65
C VAL A 155 4.32 7.02 -0.64
N SER A 156 2.99 6.86 -0.59
CA SER A 156 2.19 6.57 -1.78
C SER A 156 2.26 7.70 -2.81
N ALA A 157 2.25 8.96 -2.38
CA ALA A 157 2.42 10.13 -3.25
C ALA A 157 3.79 10.14 -3.93
N VAL A 158 4.85 9.88 -3.17
CA VAL A 158 6.23 9.79 -3.68
C VAL A 158 6.36 8.63 -4.67
N LEU A 159 5.72 7.49 -4.41
CA LEU A 159 5.70 6.36 -5.34
C LEU A 159 5.01 6.75 -6.66
N ILE A 160 3.87 7.43 -6.63
CA ILE A 160 3.23 7.92 -7.88
C ILE A 160 4.17 8.85 -8.64
N ALA A 161 4.83 9.79 -7.95
CA ALA A 161 5.75 10.73 -8.58
C ALA A 161 7.00 10.04 -9.16
N LEU A 162 7.48 8.98 -8.52
CA LEU A 162 8.67 8.21 -8.95
C LEU A 162 8.36 7.11 -9.97
N GLU A 163 7.11 6.91 -10.35
CA GLU A 163 6.71 5.94 -11.38
C GLU A 163 7.55 5.96 -12.65
N PRO A 164 7.80 7.11 -13.31
CA PRO A 164 8.62 7.14 -14.52
C PRO A 164 10.07 6.70 -14.28
N VAL A 165 10.57 6.78 -13.05
CA VAL A 165 11.93 6.40 -12.67
C VAL A 165 12.01 4.89 -12.43
N TYR A 166 11.21 4.36 -11.50
CA TYR A 166 11.30 2.94 -11.17
C TYR A 166 10.74 2.05 -12.29
N ALA A 167 9.80 2.52 -13.12
CA ALA A 167 9.36 1.77 -14.30
C ALA A 167 10.52 1.50 -15.28
N LYS A 168 11.47 2.43 -15.41
CA LYS A 168 12.69 2.25 -16.22
C LYS A 168 13.66 1.27 -15.56
N LEU A 169 13.80 1.32 -14.23
CA LEU A 169 14.66 0.42 -13.46
C LEU A 169 14.14 -1.03 -13.50
N LEU A 170 12.84 -1.24 -13.29
CA LEU A 170 12.21 -2.56 -13.33
C LEU A 170 12.35 -3.22 -14.71
N LYS A 171 12.35 -2.44 -15.79
CA LYS A 171 12.58 -2.97 -17.15
C LYS A 171 13.98 -3.58 -17.33
N LYS A 172 14.99 -3.07 -16.61
CA LYS A 172 16.38 -3.56 -16.66
C LYS A 172 16.61 -4.87 -15.92
N ILE A 173 15.69 -5.29 -15.04
CA ILE A 173 15.84 -6.55 -14.31
C ILE A 173 15.63 -7.71 -15.28
N ASN A 174 16.62 -8.60 -15.36
CA ASN A 174 16.55 -9.80 -16.18
C ASN A 174 15.76 -10.88 -15.42
N THR A 175 14.52 -11.10 -15.85
CA THR A 175 13.61 -12.10 -15.26
C THR A 175 13.45 -13.32 -16.16
N SER A 176 14.36 -13.50 -17.13
CA SER A 176 14.38 -14.68 -17.99
C SER A 176 14.66 -15.92 -17.17
N VAL A 177 13.92 -16.99 -17.46
CA VAL A 177 14.21 -18.32 -16.93
C VAL A 177 15.25 -18.91 -17.88
N GLU A 178 16.43 -19.27 -17.38
CA GLU A 178 17.23 -20.29 -18.06
C GLU A 178 16.45 -21.59 -17.91
N ILE A 179 15.74 -21.96 -18.96
CA ILE A 179 15.02 -23.21 -19.00
C ILE A 179 16.08 -24.29 -19.27
N GLU A 180 16.49 -25.02 -18.23
CA GLU A 180 17.37 -26.20 -18.32
C GLU A 180 16.82 -27.30 -19.27
N TYR A 181 15.60 -27.16 -19.81
CA TYR A 181 15.06 -28.05 -20.84
C TYR A 181 15.76 -27.93 -22.20
N THR A 182 16.58 -26.91 -22.45
CA THR A 182 17.30 -26.79 -23.73
C THR A 182 18.57 -27.65 -23.79
N ALA A 183 19.01 -28.24 -22.67
CA ALA A 183 20.16 -29.14 -22.65
C ALA A 183 19.83 -30.60 -23.04
N ASN A 184 18.54 -30.93 -23.26
CA ASN A 184 18.06 -32.29 -23.54
C ASN A 184 17.28 -32.44 -24.85
N ILE A 185 17.26 -31.40 -25.71
CA ILE A 185 16.62 -31.47 -27.03
C ILE A 185 17.63 -31.86 -28.13
N ASP A 186 18.94 -31.78 -27.86
CA ASP A 186 20.00 -32.18 -28.79
C ASP A 186 20.21 -33.71 -28.92
N SER A 187 19.35 -34.54 -28.34
CA SER A 187 19.45 -36.01 -28.42
C SER A 187 18.22 -36.73 -28.96
N ILE A 188 17.27 -36.02 -29.58
CA ILE A 188 16.21 -36.68 -30.36
C ILE A 188 16.74 -36.88 -31.78
N ASP A 189 17.46 -37.98 -31.96
CA ASP A 189 17.87 -38.51 -33.25
C ASP A 189 16.61 -38.94 -34.02
N ILE A 190 16.19 -38.13 -35.01
CA ILE A 190 15.17 -38.50 -35.99
C ILE A 190 15.91 -39.07 -37.19
N SER A 191 16.41 -40.30 -37.05
CA SER A 191 16.89 -41.11 -38.16
C SER A 191 16.29 -42.50 -38.05
N ASP A 192 14.98 -42.60 -38.26
CA ASP A 192 14.30 -43.85 -38.62
C ASP A 192 12.87 -43.47 -39.07
N GLU A 193 12.74 -43.10 -40.34
CA GLU A 193 11.50 -43.23 -41.12
C GLU A 193 11.87 -43.06 -42.62
N GLU A 194 12.18 -44.21 -43.24
CA GLU A 194 12.29 -44.61 -44.66
C GLU A 194 13.13 -43.78 -45.66
#